data_AF-A0AAF5D3S0-F1
#
_entry.id   AF-A0AAF5D3S0-F1
#
_cell.length_a   1.000
_cell.length_b   1.000
_cell.length_c   1.000
_cell.angle_alpha   90.00
_cell.angle_beta   90.00
_cell.angle_gamma   90.00
#
_symmetry.space_group_name_H-M   'P 1'
#
loop_
_entity.id
_entity.type
_entity.pdbx_description
1 polymer ?
#
loop_
_entity_poly.entity_id
_entity_poly.type
_entity_poly.pdbx_seq_one_letter_code
_entity_poly.pdbx_strand_id
1 'polypeptide(L)'
;MFITLPLEVKSATCAQMAENGYCKNPLYRKIMCSNCAKECNPRGGADSCELPVKSSACSDVATNCESLKYLCTNPTYANVMAKNCMSTCNTCNGVPATTTTTVAGGAATTPSGANAVTTEATTAATTKNP
;
A
#
# COMPACT_ATOMS: atom_id res chain seq x y z
N MET A 1 -29.77 -40.41 20.58
CA MET A 1 -30.11 -38.98 20.54
C MET A 1 -28.82 -38.24 20.24
N PHE A 2 -28.58 -37.84 18.98
CA PHE A 2 -27.35 -37.18 18.56
C PHE A 2 -27.59 -35.68 18.56
N ILE A 3 -26.94 -34.94 19.45
CA ILE A 3 -26.98 -33.48 19.44
C ILE A 3 -26.02 -33.03 18.34
N THR A 4 -26.55 -32.60 17.22
CA THR A 4 -25.82 -31.80 16.22
C THR A 4 -25.49 -30.47 16.89
N LEU A 5 -24.34 -30.39 17.57
CA LEU A 5 -23.79 -29.09 17.94
C LEU A 5 -23.57 -28.32 16.65
N PRO A 6 -24.11 -27.11 16.52
CA PRO A 6 -24.02 -26.38 15.28
C PRO A 6 -22.54 -26.05 15.04
N LEU A 7 -22.05 -26.44 13.87
CA LEU A 7 -20.66 -26.32 13.43
C LEU A 7 -20.26 -24.85 13.16
N GLU A 8 -20.68 -23.91 13.99
CA GLU A 8 -20.28 -22.50 13.88
C GLU A 8 -19.03 -22.15 14.69
N VAL A 9 -18.31 -23.13 15.23
CA VAL A 9 -16.86 -22.95 15.41
C VAL A 9 -16.18 -23.11 14.04
N LYS A 10 -16.53 -22.25 13.09
CA LYS A 10 -15.69 -21.98 11.94
C LYS A 10 -14.41 -21.40 12.53
N SER A 11 -13.40 -22.25 12.71
CA SER A 11 -12.07 -21.78 13.05
C SER A 11 -11.73 -20.71 12.02
N ALA A 12 -11.51 -19.48 12.49
CA ALA A 12 -11.29 -18.37 11.57
C ALA A 12 -10.02 -18.67 10.78
N THR A 13 -10.18 -19.02 9.51
CA THR A 13 -9.06 -19.25 8.61
C THR A 13 -8.34 -17.93 8.35
N CYS A 14 -7.07 -17.99 7.96
CA CYS A 14 -6.33 -16.79 7.57
C CYS A 14 -7.07 -15.95 6.51
N ALA A 15 -7.74 -16.61 5.55
CA ALA A 15 -8.52 -15.93 4.52
C ALA A 15 -9.69 -15.13 5.13
N GLN A 16 -10.48 -15.75 6.01
CA GLN A 16 -11.59 -15.10 6.70
C GLN A 16 -11.11 -13.96 7.60
N MET A 17 -10.03 -14.15 8.36
CA MET A 17 -9.48 -13.09 9.20
C MET A 17 -8.95 -11.92 8.34
N ALA A 18 -8.29 -12.21 7.22
CA ALA A 18 -7.83 -11.16 6.31
C ALA A 18 -9.00 -10.38 5.71
N GLU A 19 -10.10 -11.05 5.35
CA GLU A 19 -11.32 -10.42 4.83
C GLU A 19 -12.03 -9.55 5.87
N ASN A 20 -12.03 -9.96 7.14
CA ASN A 20 -12.58 -9.18 8.25
C ASN A 20 -11.66 -8.04 8.74
N GLY A 21 -10.60 -7.71 7.98
CA GLY A 21 -9.75 -6.55 8.26
C GLY A 21 -8.73 -6.72 9.39
N TYR A 22 -8.45 -7.96 9.81
CA TYR A 22 -7.47 -8.21 10.88
C TYR A 22 -6.03 -7.90 10.45
N CYS A 23 -5.73 -7.85 9.14
CA CYS A 23 -4.41 -7.51 8.62
C CYS A 23 -3.98 -6.07 8.95
N LYS A 24 -4.92 -5.11 8.97
CA LYS A 24 -4.65 -3.71 9.32
C LYS A 24 -5.01 -3.35 10.77
N ASN A 25 -5.63 -4.25 11.52
CA ASN A 25 -6.05 -3.98 12.90
C ASN A 25 -4.82 -3.95 13.83
N PRO A 26 -4.53 -2.87 14.57
CA PRO A 26 -3.33 -2.78 15.40
C PRO A 26 -3.21 -3.87 16.47
N LEU A 27 -4.34 -4.35 17.00
CA LEU A 27 -4.36 -5.39 18.04
C LEU A 27 -4.02 -6.77 17.46
N TYR A 28 -4.39 -7.03 16.21
CA TYR A 28 -4.25 -8.35 15.59
C TYR A 28 -3.21 -8.41 14.48
N ARG A 29 -2.72 -7.28 13.97
CA ARG A 29 -1.79 -7.22 12.84
C ARG A 29 -0.53 -8.02 13.11
N LYS A 30 0.05 -7.94 14.30
CA LYS A 30 1.26 -8.69 14.64
C LYS A 30 1.03 -10.20 14.52
N ILE A 31 -0.08 -10.72 15.07
CA ILE A 31 -0.40 -12.15 15.00
C ILE A 31 -0.81 -12.57 13.58
N MET A 32 -1.56 -11.73 12.86
CA MET A 32 -1.94 -11.96 11.45
C MET A 32 -0.72 -11.97 10.54
N CYS A 33 0.23 -11.07 10.71
CA CYS A 33 1.45 -11.07 9.91
C CYS A 33 2.39 -12.21 10.25
N SER A 34 2.37 -12.69 11.49
CA SER A 34 3.16 -13.87 11.87
C SER A 34 2.60 -15.18 11.28
N ASN A 35 1.28 -15.31 11.10
CA ASN A 35 0.65 -16.61 10.76
C ASN A 35 -0.06 -16.60 9.40
N CYS A 36 -0.48 -15.43 8.94
CA CYS A 36 -1.38 -15.23 7.80
C CYS A 36 -0.82 -14.21 6.80
N ALA A 37 0.50 -13.97 6.78
CA ALA A 37 1.14 -13.05 5.84
C ALA A 37 0.75 -13.33 4.38
N LYS A 38 0.57 -14.60 4.02
CA LYS A 38 0.15 -15.02 2.68
C LYS A 38 -1.22 -14.46 2.27
N GLU A 39 -2.11 -14.19 3.22
CA GLU A 39 -3.46 -13.66 2.95
C GLU A 39 -3.52 -12.13 3.12
N CYS A 40 -2.56 -11.55 3.85
CA CYS A 40 -2.43 -10.11 4.07
C CYS A 40 -1.61 -9.42 2.96
N ASN A 41 -0.46 -9.98 2.57
CA ASN A 41 0.46 -9.37 1.61
C ASN A 41 -0.15 -9.11 0.22
N PRO A 42 -0.94 -10.03 -0.38
CA PRO A 42 -1.55 -9.78 -1.69
C PRO A 42 -2.55 -8.63 -1.70
N ARG A 43 -3.10 -8.23 -0.54
CA ARG A 43 -4.00 -7.08 -0.42
C ARG A 43 -3.24 -5.75 -0.59
N GLY A 44 -1.95 -5.74 -0.28
CA GLY A 44 -1.11 -4.55 -0.39
C GLY A 44 -1.45 -3.47 0.64
N GLY A 45 -0.68 -2.39 0.62
CA GLY A 45 -0.96 -1.21 1.43
C GLY A 45 -0.99 -1.46 2.92
N ALA A 46 -1.96 -0.85 3.58
CA ALA A 46 -2.13 -0.95 5.03
C ALA A 46 -2.47 -2.37 5.49
N ASP A 47 -2.96 -3.23 4.58
CA ASP A 47 -3.24 -4.64 4.85
C ASP A 47 -2.00 -5.51 4.64
N SER A 48 -0.97 -5.05 3.93
CA SER A 48 0.26 -5.82 3.76
C SER A 48 1.04 -5.94 5.06
N CYS A 49 1.71 -7.07 5.25
CA CYS A 49 2.69 -7.24 6.32
C CYS A 49 4.04 -6.63 5.97
N GLU A 50 4.28 -6.41 4.69
CA GLU A 50 5.45 -5.69 4.21
C GLU A 50 5.37 -4.21 4.61
N LEU A 51 6.42 -3.73 5.26
CA LEU A 51 6.52 -2.37 5.77
C LEU A 51 7.64 -1.63 5.05
N PRO A 52 7.54 -0.30 4.87
CA PRO A 52 8.57 0.46 4.19
C PRO A 52 9.93 0.32 4.89
N VAL A 53 11.03 0.39 4.13
CA VAL A 53 12.37 0.44 4.72
C VAL A 53 12.64 1.88 5.18
N LYS A 54 13.11 2.04 6.42
CA LYS A 54 13.42 3.37 6.97
C LYS A 54 14.55 4.03 6.18
N SER A 55 14.37 5.30 5.83
CA SER A 55 15.38 6.09 5.11
C SER A 55 16.27 6.89 6.05
N SER A 56 17.57 6.94 5.78
CA SER A 56 18.52 7.80 6.48
C SER A 56 18.62 9.21 5.89
N ALA A 57 17.92 9.51 4.79
CA ALA A 57 17.99 10.82 4.11
C ALA A 57 17.22 11.93 4.83
N CYS A 58 16.37 11.58 5.79
CA CYS A 58 15.60 12.51 6.61
C CYS A 58 15.38 11.90 8.00
N SER A 59 14.72 12.64 8.90
CA SER A 59 14.40 12.18 10.26
C SER A 59 12.90 12.24 10.53
N ASP A 60 12.44 11.36 11.41
CA ASP A 60 11.07 11.44 11.92
C ASP A 60 10.94 12.63 12.89
N VAL A 61 9.76 13.25 12.89
CA VAL A 61 9.37 14.32 13.84
C VAL A 61 8.64 13.70 15.04
N ALA A 62 7.77 12.71 14.78
CA ALA A 62 7.06 12.01 15.84
C ALA A 62 7.91 10.87 16.43
N THR A 63 7.73 10.60 17.73
CA THR A 63 8.53 9.61 18.48
C THR A 63 7.97 8.19 18.39
N ASN A 64 6.73 8.02 17.93
CA ASN A 64 6.01 6.75 17.85
C ASN A 64 5.92 6.18 16.42
N CYS A 65 6.74 6.67 15.49
CA CYS A 65 6.67 6.29 14.08
C CYS A 65 6.88 4.79 13.83
N GLU A 66 7.81 4.14 14.54
CA GLU A 66 8.05 2.69 14.39
C GLU A 66 6.79 1.87 14.70
N SER A 67 6.08 2.23 15.78
CA SER A 67 4.82 1.57 16.17
C SER A 67 3.67 1.84 15.18
N LEU A 68 3.71 2.97 14.47
CA LEU A 68 2.67 3.39 13.51
C LEU A 68 3.04 3.11 12.04
N LYS A 69 4.16 2.45 11.79
CA LYS A 69 4.73 2.24 10.45
C LYS A 69 3.77 1.57 9.45
N TYR A 70 2.84 0.75 9.93
CA TYR A 70 1.80 0.14 9.09
C TYR A 70 0.76 1.13 8.54
N LEU A 71 0.73 2.36 9.06
CA LEU A 71 -0.17 3.43 8.61
C LEU A 71 0.42 4.26 7.47
N CYS A 72 1.68 4.05 7.06
CA CYS A 72 2.33 4.84 6.02
C CYS A 72 1.55 4.85 4.70
N THR A 73 0.88 3.74 4.36
CA THR A 73 0.05 3.57 3.15
C THR A 73 -1.45 3.55 3.44
N ASN A 74 -1.85 3.81 4.69
CA ASN A 74 -3.26 3.92 5.04
C ASN A 74 -3.82 5.25 4.53
N PRO A 75 -4.87 5.26 3.68
CA PRO A 75 -5.35 6.49 3.04
C PRO A 75 -5.77 7.59 4.04
N THR A 76 -6.27 7.19 5.22
CA THR A 76 -6.67 8.13 6.29
C THR A 76 -5.46 8.81 6.94
N TYR A 77 -4.32 8.12 7.03
CA TYR A 77 -3.16 8.59 7.78
C TYR A 77 -1.94 8.93 6.92
N ALA A 78 -1.90 8.55 5.64
CA ALA A 78 -0.70 8.66 4.80
C ALA A 78 -0.16 10.11 4.72
N ASN A 79 -1.06 11.11 4.70
CA ASN A 79 -0.68 12.53 4.74
C ASN A 79 0.01 12.96 6.03
N VAL A 80 -0.50 12.53 7.20
CA VAL A 80 0.12 12.86 8.48
C VAL A 80 1.41 12.07 8.68
N MET A 81 1.44 10.82 8.22
CA MET A 81 2.62 9.95 8.26
C MET A 81 3.77 10.49 7.40
N ALA A 82 3.49 11.00 6.19
CA ALA A 82 4.53 11.60 5.34
C ALA A 82 5.14 12.89 5.90
N LYS A 83 4.40 13.61 6.77
CA LYS A 83 4.90 14.83 7.42
C LYS A 83 5.65 14.56 8.72
N ASN A 84 5.19 13.58 9.51
CA ASN A 84 5.72 13.35 10.86
C ASN A 84 6.61 12.12 10.98
N CYS A 85 6.48 11.17 10.07
CA CYS A 85 7.19 9.89 10.04
C CYS A 85 7.90 9.68 8.70
N MET A 86 8.48 10.75 8.15
CA MET A 86 9.06 10.78 6.81
C MET A 86 10.21 9.77 6.63
N SER A 87 11.04 9.57 7.65
CA SER A 87 12.13 8.60 7.61
C SER A 87 11.56 7.18 7.67
N THR A 88 10.69 6.91 8.64
CA THR A 88 10.07 5.60 8.85
C THR A 88 9.22 5.15 7.66
N CYS A 89 8.49 6.07 7.03
CA CYS A 89 7.65 5.80 5.86
C CYS A 89 8.39 5.90 4.52
N ASN A 90 9.68 6.26 4.51
CA ASN A 90 10.46 6.55 3.31
C ASN A 90 9.81 7.59 2.38
N THR A 91 9.35 8.69 2.98
CA THR A 91 8.61 9.78 2.33
C THR A 91 9.30 11.12 2.62
N CYS A 92 10.64 11.14 2.51
CA CYS A 92 11.45 12.32 2.79
C CYS A 92 11.12 13.55 1.91
N ASN A 93 10.42 13.36 0.80
CA ASN A 93 9.88 14.43 -0.03
C ASN A 93 8.54 15.01 0.49
N GLY A 94 8.04 14.53 1.64
CA GLY A 94 6.77 14.93 2.22
C GLY A 94 5.54 14.43 1.46
N VAL A 95 5.71 13.58 0.43
CA VAL A 95 4.62 13.02 -0.37
C VAL A 95 4.15 11.71 0.28
N PRO A 96 2.83 11.49 0.44
CA PRO A 96 2.29 10.23 0.97
C PRO A 96 2.80 8.99 0.23
N ALA A 97 3.14 7.94 0.99
CA ALA A 97 3.45 6.65 0.41
C ALA A 97 2.19 6.09 -0.24
N THR A 98 2.26 5.79 -1.53
CA THR A 98 1.18 5.17 -2.28
C THR A 98 1.48 3.70 -2.52
N THR A 99 0.43 2.90 -2.61
CA THR A 99 0.45 1.46 -2.91
C THR A 99 0.74 1.17 -4.38
N THR A 100 1.57 1.96 -5.03
CA THR A 100 2.03 1.61 -6.36
C THR A 100 2.94 0.40 -6.17
N THR A 101 2.36 -0.79 -6.27
CA THR A 101 3.04 -2.05 -6.55
C THR A 101 3.70 -1.87 -7.90
N THR A 102 4.76 -1.07 -7.94
CA THR A 102 5.66 -0.92 -9.07
C THR A 102 6.40 -2.24 -9.10
N VAL A 103 5.85 -3.20 -9.85
CA VAL A 103 6.55 -4.37 -10.34
C VAL A 103 7.71 -3.91 -11.23
N ALA A 104 8.73 -3.30 -10.63
CA ALA A 104 10.03 -3.11 -11.26
C ALA A 104 10.74 -4.47 -11.24
N GLY A 105 10.37 -5.36 -12.16
CA GLY A 105 10.95 -6.70 -12.27
C GLY A 105 10.20 -7.72 -13.13
N GLY A 106 9.06 -7.38 -13.73
CA GLY A 106 8.39 -8.22 -14.73
C GLY A 106 8.70 -7.71 -16.14
N ALA A 107 9.52 -8.46 -16.87
CA ALA A 107 9.98 -8.16 -18.21
C ALA A 107 8.86 -7.69 -19.17
N ALA A 108 9.20 -6.69 -19.99
CA ALA A 108 8.42 -6.28 -21.14
C ALA A 108 8.13 -7.47 -22.06
N THR A 109 6.94 -8.05 -21.95
CA THR A 109 6.31 -8.75 -23.06
C THR A 109 5.64 -7.69 -23.92
N THR A 110 6.21 -7.52 -25.11
CA THR A 110 5.72 -6.70 -26.22
C THR A 110 4.21 -6.90 -26.44
N PRO A 111 3.38 -5.84 -26.29
CA PRO A 111 2.10 -5.80 -26.96
C PRO A 111 2.35 -5.44 -28.43
N SER A 112 2.44 -6.47 -29.26
CA SER A 112 2.15 -6.36 -30.69
C SER A 112 0.66 -6.08 -30.84
N GLY A 113 0.31 -4.87 -31.30
CA GLY A 113 -1.08 -4.46 -31.45
C GLY A 113 -1.23 -2.96 -31.65
N ALA A 114 -0.69 -2.48 -32.76
CA ALA A 114 -0.83 -1.11 -33.22
C ALA A 114 -2.31 -0.73 -33.37
N ASN A 115 -2.70 0.42 -32.80
CA ASN A 115 -3.73 1.25 -33.41
C ASN A 115 -3.31 2.71 -33.26
N ALA A 116 -2.64 3.20 -34.30
CA ALA A 116 -2.17 4.55 -34.43
C ALA A 116 -3.36 5.46 -34.76
N VAL A 117 -3.74 6.33 -33.83
CA VAL A 117 -4.55 7.52 -34.14
C VAL A 117 -3.60 8.70 -34.19
N THR A 118 -3.32 9.11 -35.42
CA THR A 118 -2.62 10.34 -35.77
C THR A 118 -3.65 11.47 -35.77
N THR A 119 -3.48 12.47 -34.92
CA THR A 119 -4.13 13.78 -35.12
C THR A 119 -3.12 14.88 -34.90
N GLU A 120 -3.02 15.70 -35.93
CA GLU A 120 -1.92 16.59 -36.28
C GLU A 120 -1.81 17.81 -35.37
N ALA A 121 -0.56 18.16 -35.07
CA ALA A 121 -0.16 19.44 -34.51
C ALA A 121 -0.30 20.52 -35.60
N THR A 122 -1.25 21.44 -35.42
CA THR A 122 -1.29 22.69 -36.19
C THR A 122 -0.55 23.77 -35.39
N THR A 123 0.64 24.08 -35.87
CA THR A 123 1.50 25.19 -35.44
C THR A 123 1.17 26.43 -36.26
N ALA A 124 0.79 27.52 -35.59
CA ALA A 124 0.88 28.90 -36.09
C ALA A 124 0.91 29.81 -34.85
N ALA A 125 2.04 30.27 -34.34
CA ALA A 125 2.92 31.31 -34.87
C ALA A 125 2.17 32.60 -35.25
N THR A 126 2.19 33.62 -34.37
CA THR A 126 2.66 35.00 -34.62
C THR A 126 2.32 35.89 -33.41
N THR A 127 3.29 36.42 -32.65
CA THR A 127 4.11 37.64 -32.85
C THR A 127 3.37 38.95 -32.52
N LYS A 128 3.83 39.63 -31.45
CA LYS A 128 4.26 41.05 -31.40
C LYS A 128 3.76 41.82 -30.16
N ASN A 129 4.78 42.12 -29.34
CA ASN A 129 4.97 43.17 -28.33
C ASN A 129 4.21 44.50 -28.56
N PRO A 130 3.81 45.16 -27.47
CA PRO A 130 4.39 46.45 -27.09
C PRO A 130 5.19 46.40 -25.78
#